data_AF-A0A8J2NIN0-F1
#
_entry.id   AF-A0A8J2NIN0-F1
#
_cell.length_a   1.000
_cell.length_b   1.000
_cell.length_c   1.000
_cell.angle_alpha   90.00
_cell.angle_beta   90.00
_cell.angle_gamma   90.00
#
_symmetry.space_group_name_H-M   'P 1'
#
loop_
_entity.id
_entity.type
_entity.pdbx_description
1 polymer ?
#
loop_
_entity_poly.entity_id
_entity_poly.type
_entity_poly.pdbx_seq_one_letter_code
_entity_poly.pdbx_strand_id
1 'polypeptide(L)'
;MGRHAPHGTYIVSDNVSTPAKAQFRFGTRFIQAAGSTADNYHPNVLLLKIEPSVFQNAVQFLFRVLLWTGLWVEKKLPEWFLRDRIVLKTQKPDWEEEFDNGLLAYHKLQSVQGITVPKLYGMVQHDNNRALVLSDIGGHCVATPKDAVLDEEDMRPIV
;
A
#
# COMPACT_ATOMS: atom_id res chain seq x y z
N MET A 1 55.60 -14.17 -0.66
CA MET A 1 55.12 -13.02 -1.47
C MET A 1 53.91 -13.48 -2.27
N GLY A 2 52.75 -13.59 -1.62
CA GLY A 2 51.47 -13.90 -2.28
C GLY A 2 50.60 -12.65 -2.24
N ARG A 3 50.23 -12.12 -3.41
CA ARG A 3 49.39 -10.93 -3.54
C ARG A 3 47.95 -11.31 -3.18
N HIS A 4 47.47 -10.79 -2.06
CA HIS A 4 46.03 -10.75 -1.75
C HIS A 4 45.33 -9.91 -2.83
N ALA A 5 44.40 -10.51 -3.55
CA ALA A 5 43.44 -9.80 -4.37
C ALA A 5 42.41 -9.10 -3.45
N PRO A 6 42.01 -7.85 -3.71
CA PRO A 6 41.06 -7.16 -2.87
C PRO A 6 39.66 -7.76 -3.06
N HIS A 7 38.97 -7.94 -1.93
CA HIS A 7 37.57 -8.28 -1.84
C HIS A 7 36.74 -7.40 -2.78
N GLY A 8 36.09 -8.03 -3.75
CA GLY A 8 35.07 -7.38 -4.56
C GLY A 8 33.94 -6.94 -3.64
N THR A 9 33.80 -5.63 -3.48
CA THR A 9 32.64 -5.02 -2.84
C THR A 9 31.43 -5.35 -3.70
N TYR A 10 30.61 -6.30 -3.23
CA TYR A 10 29.30 -6.53 -3.81
C TYR A 10 28.47 -5.28 -3.54
N ILE A 11 28.27 -4.48 -4.59
CA ILE A 11 27.30 -3.39 -4.55
C ILE A 11 25.94 -4.07 -4.33
N VAL A 12 25.37 -3.87 -3.14
CA VAL A 12 23.96 -4.17 -2.88
C VAL A 12 23.19 -3.29 -3.86
N SER A 13 22.82 -3.88 -4.99
CA SER A 13 21.92 -3.24 -5.94
C SER A 13 20.58 -3.21 -5.26
N ASP A 14 20.27 -2.08 -4.62
CA ASP A 14 18.92 -1.70 -4.28
C ASP A 14 18.07 -1.97 -5.52
N ASN A 15 17.02 -2.77 -5.37
CA ASN A 15 16.08 -3.02 -6.45
C ASN A 15 15.47 -1.65 -6.77
N VAL A 16 15.98 -0.95 -7.80
CA VAL A 16 15.52 0.39 -8.17
C VAL A 16 14.09 0.25 -8.67
N SER A 17 13.16 0.42 -7.74
CA SER A 17 11.75 0.47 -8.01
C SER A 17 11.48 1.77 -8.77
N THR A 18 10.91 1.66 -9.97
CA THR A 18 10.70 2.84 -10.83
C THR A 18 9.77 3.80 -10.09
N PRO A 19 10.17 5.08 -9.90
CA PRO A 19 9.33 6.04 -9.22
C PRO A 19 8.03 6.25 -10.02
N ALA A 20 6.92 5.85 -9.41
CA ALA A 20 5.58 6.00 -9.95
C ALA A 20 4.91 7.21 -9.28
N LYS A 21 4.28 8.06 -10.10
CA LYS A 21 3.34 9.08 -9.63
C LYS A 21 1.95 8.66 -10.04
N ALA A 22 1.03 8.66 -9.08
CA ALA A 22 -0.37 8.31 -9.30
C ALA A 22 -1.25 9.51 -8.95
N GLN A 23 -2.23 9.77 -9.81
CA GLN A 23 -3.27 10.74 -9.54
C GLN A 23 -4.62 10.10 -9.83
N PHE A 24 -5.51 10.10 -8.84
CA PHE A 24 -6.85 9.54 -8.98
C PHE A 24 -7.85 10.31 -8.14
N ARG A 25 -9.12 10.24 -8.52
CA ARG A 25 -10.21 10.80 -7.73
C ARG A 25 -10.73 9.75 -6.75
N PHE A 26 -10.82 10.11 -5.48
CA PHE A 26 -11.44 9.28 -4.46
C PHE A 26 -12.49 10.09 -3.70
N GLY A 27 -13.76 9.67 -3.84
CA GLY A 27 -14.90 10.42 -3.34
C GLY A 27 -14.93 11.86 -3.87
N THR A 28 -14.84 12.83 -2.95
CA THR A 28 -14.93 14.25 -3.26
C THR A 28 -13.62 14.93 -3.66
N ARG A 29 -12.45 14.25 -3.56
CA ARG A 29 -11.14 14.87 -3.81
C ARG A 29 -10.27 14.10 -4.79
N PHE A 30 -9.28 14.80 -5.34
CA PHE A 30 -8.14 14.19 -6.01
C PHE A 30 -7.07 13.83 -4.99
N ILE A 31 -6.49 12.65 -5.15
CA ILE A 31 -5.33 12.16 -4.42
C ILE A 31 -4.15 12.22 -5.38
N GLN A 32 -3.08 12.88 -4.93
CA GLN A 32 -1.76 12.82 -5.55
C GLN A 32 -0.88 12.01 -4.62
N ALA A 33 -0.22 11.02 -5.18
CA ALA A 33 0.65 10.15 -4.41
C ALA A 33 1.84 9.71 -5.28
N ALA A 34 2.97 9.49 -4.63
CA ALA A 34 4.19 9.04 -5.26
C ALA A 34 4.73 7.82 -4.54
N GLY A 35 5.37 6.92 -5.27
CA GLY A 35 5.92 5.71 -4.69
C GLY A 35 6.47 4.79 -5.76
N SER A 36 6.27 3.49 -5.61
CA SER A 36 6.81 2.50 -6.54
C SER A 36 5.97 1.23 -6.59
N THR A 37 6.31 0.33 -7.50
CA THR A 37 5.73 -1.03 -7.50
C THR A 37 6.10 -1.75 -6.19
N ALA A 38 5.20 -2.61 -5.72
CA ALA A 38 5.42 -3.39 -4.51
C ALA A 38 6.57 -4.40 -4.69
N ASP A 39 6.66 -5.00 -5.87
CA ASP A 39 7.75 -5.88 -6.30
C ASP A 39 7.84 -5.91 -7.84
N ASN A 40 8.74 -6.72 -8.37
CA ASN A 40 8.96 -6.86 -9.83
C ASN A 40 7.93 -7.77 -10.52
N TYR A 41 7.13 -8.53 -9.76
CA TYR A 41 6.16 -9.51 -10.28
C TYR A 41 4.74 -8.94 -10.37
N HIS A 42 4.43 -7.92 -9.56
CA HIS A 42 3.10 -7.30 -9.45
C HIS A 42 3.15 -5.82 -9.84
N PRO A 43 3.40 -5.48 -11.12
CA PRO A 43 3.48 -4.08 -11.57
C PRO A 43 2.15 -3.33 -11.42
N ASN A 44 1.04 -4.06 -11.30
CA ASN A 44 -0.29 -3.51 -11.05
C ASN A 44 -0.55 -3.17 -9.57
N VAL A 45 0.42 -3.37 -8.69
CA VAL A 45 0.34 -3.06 -7.26
C VAL A 45 1.37 -1.98 -6.94
N LEU A 46 0.88 -0.79 -6.61
CA LEU A 46 1.71 0.37 -6.26
C LEU A 46 1.64 0.63 -4.76
N LEU A 47 2.80 0.75 -4.11
CA LEU A 47 2.95 1.27 -2.77
C LEU A 47 3.16 2.78 -2.89
N LEU A 48 2.22 3.57 -2.38
CA LEU A 48 2.17 5.00 -2.60
C LEU A 48 2.15 5.77 -1.28
N LYS A 49 2.86 6.89 -1.25
CA LYS A 49 2.78 7.90 -0.20
C LYS A 49 1.97 9.09 -0.71
N ILE A 50 0.89 9.42 -0.01
CA ILE A 50 0.06 10.58 -0.32
C ILE A 50 0.88 11.85 -0.10
N GLU A 51 0.89 12.72 -1.10
CA GLU A 51 1.56 14.01 -1.01
C GLU A 51 0.69 14.97 -0.17
N PRO A 52 1.20 15.48 0.96
CA PRO A 52 0.42 16.35 1.82
C PRO A 52 0.21 17.70 1.15
N SER A 53 -1.04 18.16 1.14
CA SER A 53 -1.41 19.51 0.70
C SER A 53 -1.73 20.40 1.90
N VAL A 54 -1.48 21.71 1.79
CA VAL A 54 -1.89 22.71 2.80
C VAL A 54 -3.40 22.60 3.09
N PHE A 55 -4.20 22.30 2.06
CA PHE A 55 -5.63 22.07 2.20
C PHE A 55 -5.96 20.82 3.03
N GLN A 56 -5.14 19.76 2.93
CA GLN A 56 -5.30 18.55 3.73
C GLN A 56 -5.09 18.84 5.22
N ASN A 57 -4.09 19.65 5.58
CA ASN A 57 -3.84 20.02 6.97
C ASN A 57 -5.00 20.83 7.57
N ALA A 58 -5.55 21.79 6.80
CA ALA A 58 -6.70 22.59 7.23
C ALA A 58 -7.95 21.73 7.44
N VAL A 59 -8.22 20.79 6.53
CA VAL A 59 -9.37 19.89 6.64
C VAL A 59 -9.19 18.87 7.77
N GLN A 60 -7.99 18.33 7.98
CA GLN A 60 -7.73 17.46 9.14
C GLN A 60 -7.90 18.21 10.46
N PHE A 61 -7.47 19.48 10.53
CA PHE A 61 -7.73 20.32 11.70
C PHE A 61 -9.24 20.51 11.93
N LEU A 62 -10.00 20.82 10.88
CA LEU A 62 -11.46 20.93 10.95
C LEU A 62 -12.11 19.63 11.44
N PHE A 63 -11.70 18.47 10.91
CA PHE A 63 -12.23 17.19 11.37
C PHE A 63 -11.84 16.88 12.82
N ARG A 64 -10.64 17.23 13.28
CA ARG A 64 -10.28 17.08 14.70
C ARG A 64 -11.21 17.87 15.63
N VAL A 65 -11.57 19.09 15.24
CA VAL A 65 -12.54 19.91 16.01
C VAL A 65 -13.95 19.31 15.91
N LEU A 66 -14.38 18.92 14.71
CA LEU A 66 -15.73 18.45 14.45
C LEU A 66 -16.00 17.04 15.03
N LEU A 67 -15.01 16.15 15.04
CA LEU A 67 -15.14 14.79 15.58
C LEU A 67 -15.32 14.77 17.11
N TRP A 68 -14.95 15.84 17.84
CA TRP A 68 -15.32 16.01 19.25
C TRP A 68 -16.85 15.93 19.44
N THR A 69 -17.62 16.32 18.42
CA THR A 69 -19.09 16.32 18.47
C THR A 69 -19.73 14.95 18.19
N GLY A 70 -18.94 13.88 17.97
CA GLY A 70 -19.44 12.52 17.75
C GLY A 70 -20.04 12.27 16.36
N LEU A 71 -19.71 13.10 15.37
CA LEU A 71 -20.24 12.99 14.02
C LEU A 71 -19.59 11.81 13.26
N TRP A 72 -20.41 10.94 12.66
CA TRP A 72 -19.99 9.74 11.90
C TRP A 72 -19.38 10.07 10.52
N VAL A 73 -18.41 10.96 10.48
CA VAL A 73 -17.87 11.53 9.24
C VAL A 73 -17.00 10.54 8.47
N GLU A 74 -16.22 9.70 9.16
CA GLU A 74 -15.32 8.72 8.52
C GLU A 74 -16.06 7.78 7.56
N LYS A 75 -17.29 7.37 7.92
CA LYS A 75 -18.11 6.51 7.05
C LYS A 75 -18.62 7.21 5.80
N LYS A 76 -18.87 8.52 5.87
CA LYS A 76 -19.45 9.29 4.75
C LYS A 76 -18.37 9.85 3.82
N LEU A 77 -17.18 10.13 4.35
CA LEU A 77 -16.11 10.81 3.65
C LEU A 77 -14.76 10.10 3.86
N PRO A 78 -14.63 8.81 3.48
CA PRO A 78 -13.44 8.01 3.73
C PRO A 78 -12.16 8.58 3.09
N GLU A 79 -12.29 9.39 2.05
CA GLU A 79 -11.18 10.02 1.33
C GLU A 79 -10.35 10.98 2.18
N TRP A 80 -10.89 11.44 3.31
CA TRP A 80 -10.17 12.33 4.25
C TRP A 80 -9.47 11.59 5.38
N PHE A 81 -9.75 10.29 5.52
CA PHE A 81 -9.20 9.41 6.56
C PHE A 81 -8.26 8.36 5.97
N LEU A 82 -7.77 8.58 4.75
CA LEU A 82 -6.68 7.81 4.18
C LEU A 82 -5.42 7.99 5.03
N ARG A 83 -4.69 6.89 5.24
CA ARG A 83 -3.35 6.93 5.82
C ARG A 83 -2.38 7.56 4.82
N ASP A 84 -1.26 8.08 5.34
CA ASP A 84 -0.19 8.66 4.51
C ASP A 84 0.38 7.65 3.51
N ARG A 85 0.34 6.36 3.83
CA ARG A 85 0.75 5.27 2.95
C ARG A 85 -0.45 4.42 2.58
N ILE A 86 -0.60 4.17 1.29
CA ILE A 86 -1.67 3.38 0.71
C ILE A 86 -1.10 2.41 -0.32
N VAL A 87 -1.88 1.37 -0.61
CA VAL A 87 -1.62 0.47 -1.73
C VAL A 87 -2.71 0.71 -2.78
N LEU A 88 -2.30 0.95 -4.02
CA LEU A 88 -3.18 1.01 -5.17
C LEU A 88 -3.01 -0.27 -5.98
N LYS A 89 -4.04 -1.14 -5.96
CA LYS A 89 -4.06 -2.39 -6.72
C LYS A 89 -4.98 -2.25 -7.93
N THR A 90 -4.38 -2.10 -9.10
CA THR A 90 -5.09 -1.93 -10.38
C THR A 90 -5.46 -3.28 -10.99
N GLN A 91 -6.61 -3.33 -11.63
CA GLN A 91 -7.06 -4.48 -12.42
C GLN A 91 -6.07 -4.76 -13.56
N LYS A 92 -5.78 -6.04 -13.81
CA LYS A 92 -5.02 -6.49 -14.99
C LYS A 92 -5.98 -6.62 -16.20
N PRO A 93 -5.53 -6.36 -17.44
CA PRO A 93 -6.35 -6.56 -18.63
C PRO A 93 -6.91 -7.99 -18.68
N ASP A 94 -8.21 -8.15 -18.95
CA ASP A 94 -8.92 -9.44 -19.07
C ASP A 94 -8.99 -10.29 -17.77
N TRP A 95 -8.78 -9.66 -16.60
CA TRP A 95 -8.81 -10.32 -15.28
C TRP A 95 -9.91 -9.72 -14.38
N GLU A 96 -11.08 -9.43 -14.96
CA GLU A 96 -12.23 -8.85 -14.26
C GLU A 96 -12.71 -9.76 -13.13
N GLU A 97 -12.81 -11.07 -13.39
CA GLU A 97 -13.29 -12.05 -12.42
C GLU A 97 -12.36 -12.14 -11.20
N GLU A 98 -11.04 -12.17 -11.40
CA GLU A 98 -10.07 -12.16 -10.29
C GLU A 98 -10.18 -10.88 -9.47
N PHE A 99 -10.35 -9.74 -10.15
CA PHE A 99 -10.52 -8.46 -9.47
C PHE A 99 -11.79 -8.45 -8.60
N ASP A 100 -12.92 -8.91 -9.15
CA ASP A 100 -14.21 -8.95 -8.45
C ASP A 100 -14.19 -9.96 -7.30
N ASN A 101 -13.57 -11.13 -7.50
CA ASN A 101 -13.34 -12.12 -6.44
C ASN A 101 -12.46 -11.55 -5.31
N GLY A 102 -11.41 -10.80 -5.66
CA GLY A 102 -10.57 -10.09 -4.69
C GLY A 102 -11.36 -9.05 -3.88
N LEU A 103 -12.20 -8.26 -4.54
CA LEU A 103 -13.09 -7.29 -3.87
C LEU A 103 -14.06 -7.99 -2.89
N LEU A 104 -14.68 -9.10 -3.32
CA LEU A 104 -15.54 -9.92 -2.46
C LEU A 104 -14.79 -10.50 -1.26
N ALA A 105 -13.55 -10.94 -1.45
CA ALA A 105 -12.71 -11.44 -0.37
C ALA A 105 -12.46 -10.36 0.68
N TYR A 106 -12.14 -9.12 0.28
CA TYR A 106 -12.02 -8.00 1.22
C TYR A 106 -13.31 -7.79 2.02
N HIS A 107 -14.47 -7.78 1.37
CA HIS A 107 -15.75 -7.64 2.08
C HIS A 107 -16.00 -8.76 3.09
N LYS A 108 -15.68 -10.02 2.75
CA LYS A 108 -15.80 -11.15 3.67
C LYS A 108 -14.85 -11.06 4.87
N LEU A 109 -13.68 -10.45 4.68
CA LEU A 109 -12.63 -10.31 5.68
C LEU A 109 -12.71 -8.99 6.46
N GLN A 110 -13.81 -8.25 6.38
CA GLN A 110 -13.95 -6.93 6.98
C GLN A 110 -13.59 -6.88 8.49
N SER A 111 -13.85 -7.96 9.23
CA SER A 111 -13.57 -8.03 10.68
C SER A 111 -12.08 -8.10 11.04
N VAL A 112 -11.21 -8.50 10.11
CA VAL A 112 -9.76 -8.67 10.34
C VAL A 112 -8.90 -7.65 9.56
N GLN A 113 -9.57 -6.71 8.89
CA GLN A 113 -8.92 -5.63 8.16
C GLN A 113 -8.22 -4.63 9.09
N GLY A 114 -7.09 -4.09 8.64
CA GLY A 114 -6.26 -3.13 9.36
C GLY A 114 -5.28 -3.74 10.36
N ILE A 115 -5.30 -5.08 10.53
CA ILE A 115 -4.35 -5.85 11.35
C ILE A 115 -3.50 -6.71 10.43
N THR A 116 -4.04 -7.84 9.97
CA THR A 116 -3.35 -8.81 9.10
C THR A 116 -3.75 -8.63 7.64
N VAL A 117 -5.00 -8.19 7.39
CA VAL A 117 -5.51 -7.93 6.04
C VAL A 117 -5.54 -6.41 5.81
N PRO A 118 -5.10 -5.88 4.66
CA PRO A 118 -5.24 -4.46 4.36
C PRO A 118 -6.68 -3.97 4.48
N LYS A 119 -6.88 -2.79 5.07
CA LYS A 119 -8.19 -2.11 5.08
C LYS A 119 -8.52 -1.68 3.66
N LEU A 120 -9.66 -2.12 3.14
CA LEU A 120 -10.22 -1.64 1.89
C LEU A 120 -10.88 -0.29 2.13
N TYR A 121 -10.31 0.78 1.58
CA TYR A 121 -10.92 2.10 1.61
C TYR A 121 -12.01 2.24 0.54
N GLY A 122 -11.81 1.65 -0.63
CA GLY A 122 -12.78 1.63 -1.70
C GLY A 122 -12.17 1.33 -3.06
N MET A 123 -12.97 1.55 -4.11
CA MET A 123 -12.58 1.37 -5.50
C MET A 123 -12.55 2.73 -6.23
N VAL A 124 -11.57 2.91 -7.11
CA VAL A 124 -11.36 4.12 -7.91
C VAL A 124 -11.11 3.76 -9.38
N GLN A 125 -11.11 4.77 -10.23
CA GLN A 125 -10.57 4.68 -11.60
C GLN A 125 -9.15 5.25 -11.59
N HIS A 126 -8.21 4.49 -12.17
CA HIS A 126 -6.81 4.88 -12.36
C HIS A 126 -6.35 4.39 -13.73
N ASP A 127 -5.87 5.31 -14.59
CA ASP A 127 -5.48 5.01 -15.97
C ASP A 127 -6.54 4.20 -16.75
N ASN A 128 -7.80 4.62 -16.65
CA ASN A 128 -8.98 3.97 -17.25
C ASN A 128 -9.26 2.53 -16.77
N ASN A 129 -8.59 2.09 -15.71
CA ASN A 129 -8.79 0.78 -15.10
C ASN A 129 -9.35 0.92 -13.69
N ARG A 130 -10.12 -0.09 -13.26
CA ARG A 130 -10.58 -0.21 -11.87
C ARG A 130 -9.37 -0.46 -10.98
N ALA A 131 -9.31 0.19 -9.83
CA ALA A 131 -8.28 -0.03 -8.84
C ALA A 131 -8.85 -0.01 -7.42
N LEU A 132 -8.28 -0.82 -6.53
CA LEU A 132 -8.60 -0.82 -5.10
C LEU A 132 -7.62 0.09 -4.37
N VAL A 133 -8.16 0.91 -3.46
CA VAL A 133 -7.38 1.72 -2.52
C VAL A 133 -7.37 1.00 -1.18
N LEU A 134 -6.19 0.59 -0.74
CA LEU A 134 -5.99 -0.23 0.46
C LEU A 134 -5.03 0.46 1.44
N SER A 135 -5.10 0.12 2.71
CA SER A 135 -4.09 0.55 3.68
C SER A 135 -2.78 -0.22 3.46
N ASP A 136 -1.66 0.47 3.55
CA ASP A 136 -0.37 -0.21 3.75
C ASP A 136 -0.32 -0.81 5.17
N ILE A 137 0.03 -2.10 5.26
CA ILE A 137 0.24 -2.84 6.52
C ILE A 137 1.72 -3.12 6.80
N GLY A 138 2.62 -2.70 5.90
CA GLY A 138 4.06 -2.97 5.99
C GLY A 138 4.42 -4.45 5.78
N GLY A 139 5.67 -4.78 6.11
CA GLY A 139 6.22 -6.13 5.97
C GLY A 139 6.95 -6.37 4.65
N HIS A 140 7.60 -7.52 4.57
CA HIS A 140 8.33 -7.99 3.38
C HIS A 140 7.62 -9.19 2.78
N CYS A 141 7.62 -9.27 1.45
CA CYS A 141 7.08 -10.43 0.76
C CYS A 141 7.95 -11.66 1.04
N VAL A 142 7.37 -12.67 1.70
CA VAL A 142 8.05 -13.95 2.02
C VAL A 142 8.55 -14.67 0.78
N ALA A 143 7.96 -14.43 -0.40
CA ALA A 143 8.45 -15.00 -1.65
C ALA A 143 9.72 -14.31 -2.19
N THR A 144 10.26 -13.30 -1.50
CA THR A 144 11.51 -12.61 -1.89
C THR A 144 12.70 -13.33 -1.26
N PRO A 145 13.53 -14.05 -2.04
CA PRO A 145 14.52 -14.98 -1.51
C PRO A 145 15.71 -14.32 -0.80
N LYS A 146 15.86 -12.99 -0.82
CA LYS A 146 17.01 -12.31 -0.21
C LYS A 146 16.94 -12.22 1.31
N ASP A 147 15.74 -12.26 1.91
CA ASP A 147 15.51 -12.11 3.35
C ASP A 147 14.50 -13.14 3.92
N ALA A 148 14.14 -14.17 3.14
CA ALA A 148 13.12 -15.16 3.50
C ALA A 148 13.70 -16.56 3.81
N VAL A 149 14.99 -16.63 4.13
CA VAL A 149 15.52 -17.81 4.81
C VAL A 149 15.06 -17.69 6.25
N LEU A 150 13.99 -18.42 6.59
CA LEU A 150 13.63 -18.64 7.98
C LEU A 150 14.74 -19.48 8.58
N ASP A 151 15.50 -18.90 9.50
CA ASP A 151 16.55 -19.62 10.20
C ASP A 151 15.89 -20.55 11.24
N GLU A 152 16.57 -21.62 11.67
CA GLU A 152 16.02 -22.52 12.70
C GLU A 152 15.67 -21.80 14.01
N GLU A 153 16.23 -20.60 14.22
CA GLU A 153 15.96 -19.73 15.35
C GLU A 153 14.57 -19.06 15.27
N ASP A 154 14.10 -18.72 14.06
CA ASP A 154 12.80 -18.09 13.82
C ASP A 154 11.63 -19.08 13.95
N MET A 155 11.92 -20.38 13.87
CA MET A 155 10.95 -21.48 13.97
C MET A 155 10.75 -21.97 15.41
N ARG A 156 11.42 -21.38 16.41
CA ARG A 156 11.30 -21.84 17.79
C ARG A 156 9.95 -21.43 18.38
N PRO A 157 9.27 -22.34 19.10
CA PRO A 157 8.07 -21.97 19.84
C PRO A 157 8.42 -20.89 20.86
N ILE A 158 7.59 -19.87 20.97
CA ILE A 158 7.70 -18.85 22.02
C ILE A 158 7.33 -19.57 23.34
N VAL A 159 8.34 -19.82 24.16
CA VAL A 159 8.21 -20.43 25.50
C VAL A 159 8.08 -19.35 26.55
#